data_AF-A0A3C0AKS2-F1
#
_entry.id   AF-A0A3C0AKS2-F1
#
_cell.length_a   1.000
_cell.length_b   1.000
_cell.length_c   1.000
_cell.angle_alpha   90.00
_cell.angle_beta   90.00
_cell.angle_gamma   90.00
#
_symmetry.space_group_name_H-M   'P 1'
#
loop_
_entity.id
_entity.type
_entity.pdbx_description
1 polymer ?
#
loop_
_entity_poly.entity_id
_entity_poly.type
_entity_poly.pdbx_seq_one_letter_code
_entity_poly.pdbx_strand_id
1 'polypeptide(L)' 'MLVLTRKRDEVIQIGDNIVIKILKTGKGAIKIGIEAPGDIRVIRGELLETEKQTEVVETPASAQKKQGLNAQCA' A
#
# COMPACT_ATOMS: atom_id res chain seq x y z
N MET A 1 -14.32 12.54 7.94
CA MET A 1 -15.13 11.44 7.38
C MET A 1 -16.04 12.01 6.30
N LEU A 2 -15.92 11.53 5.06
CA LEU A 2 -16.80 11.93 3.94
C LEU A 2 -17.80 10.78 3.70
N VAL A 3 -19.09 11.09 3.61
CA VAL A 3 -20.15 10.08 3.46
C VAL A 3 -20.81 10.25 2.09
N LEU A 4 -20.77 9.18 1.29
CA LEU A 4 -21.33 9.16 -0.06
C LEU A 4 -22.21 7.92 -0.23
N THR A 5 -23.41 8.11 -0.78
CA THR A 5 -24.28 7.00 -1.19
C THR A 5 -24.07 6.73 -2.65
N ARG A 6 -23.68 5.48 -2.98
CA ARG A 6 -23.45 5.01 -4.35
C ARG A 6 -24.29 3.78 -4.66
N LYS A 7 -24.67 3.64 -5.94
CA LYS A 7 -25.37 2.45 -6.47
C LYS A 7 -24.38 1.48 -7.13
N ARG A 8 -24.91 0.34 -7.56
CA ARG A 8 -24.13 -0.66 -8.31
C ARG A 8 -23.54 -0.02 -9.58
N ASP A 9 -22.31 -0.40 -9.90
CA ASP A 9 -21.53 0.07 -11.05
C ASP A 9 -21.11 1.54 -11.01
N GLU A 10 -21.43 2.26 -9.93
CA GLU A 10 -20.89 3.60 -9.69
C GLU A 10 -19.47 3.54 -9.12
N VAL A 11 -18.76 4.66 -9.30
CA VAL A 11 -17.34 4.82 -8.99
C VAL A 11 -17.13 6.01 -8.06
N ILE A 12 -16.18 5.87 -7.14
CA ILE A 12 -15.65 6.94 -6.29
C ILE A 12 -14.16 7.05 -6.61
N GLN A 13 -13.71 8.25 -6.96
CA GLN A 13 -12.30 8.51 -7.23
C GLN A 13 -11.70 9.30 -6.07
N ILE A 14 -10.51 8.88 -5.61
CA ILE A 14 -9.76 9.53 -4.55
C ILE A 14 -8.40 9.96 -5.11
N GLY A 15 -8.19 11.27 -5.20
CA GLY A 15 -7.04 11.83 -5.93
C GLY A 15 -7.08 11.42 -7.40
N ASP A 16 -5.91 11.23 -8.00
CA ASP A 16 -5.81 10.87 -9.42
C ASP A 16 -5.64 9.36 -9.64
N ASN A 17 -5.17 8.63 -8.62
CA ASN A 17 -4.66 7.28 -8.79
C ASN A 17 -5.50 6.18 -8.12
N ILE A 18 -6.47 6.52 -7.26
CA ILE A 18 -7.28 5.53 -6.55
C ILE A 18 -8.72 5.57 -7.07
N VAL A 19 -9.21 4.42 -7.52
CA VAL A 19 -10.56 4.25 -8.04
C VAL A 19 -11.27 3.15 -7.26
N ILE A 20 -12.40 3.47 -6.64
CA ILE A 20 -13.23 2.54 -5.89
C ILE A 20 -14.51 2.30 -6.69
N LYS A 21 -14.77 1.05 -7.07
CA LYS A 21 -15.94 0.65 -7.85
C LYS A 21 -16.88 -0.25 -7.04
N ILE A 22 -18.17 0.05 -7.06
CA ILE A 22 -19.16 -0.81 -6.41
C ILE A 22 -19.58 -1.92 -7.38
N LEU A 23 -19.06 -3.13 -7.15
CA LEU A 23 -19.31 -4.29 -8.01
C LEU A 23 -20.65 -4.97 -7.73
N LYS A 24 -21.09 -5.02 -6.47
CA LYS A 24 -22.39 -5.60 -6.10
C LYS A 24 -22.84 -5.07 -4.75
N THR A 25 -24.12 -4.72 -4.67
CA THR A 25 -24.81 -4.44 -3.42
C THR A 25 -25.72 -5.61 -3.08
N GLY A 26 -25.63 -6.11 -1.85
CA GLY A 26 -26.46 -7.19 -1.33
C GLY A 26 -27.07 -6.81 0.03
N LYS A 27 -27.96 -7.65 0.55
CA LYS A 27 -28.55 -7.48 1.89
C LYS A 27 -27.54 -7.92 2.96
N GLY A 28 -26.60 -7.04 3.30
CA GLY A 28 -25.64 -7.23 4.39
C GLY A 28 -24.17 -7.27 3.97
N ALA A 29 -23.89 -7.54 2.70
CA ALA A 29 -22.53 -7.48 2.16
C ALA A 29 -22.49 -6.73 0.82
N ILE A 30 -21.40 -6.00 0.62
CA ILE A 30 -21.11 -5.28 -0.61
C ILE A 30 -19.79 -5.77 -1.18
N LYS A 31 -19.72 -5.91 -2.50
CA LYS A 31 -18.47 -6.16 -3.21
C LYS A 31 -17.96 -4.83 -3.73
N ILE A 32 -16.77 -4.47 -3.28
CA ILE A 32 -16.06 -3.26 -3.69
C ILE A 32 -14.80 -3.72 -4.43
N GLY A 33 -14.57 -3.15 -5.61
CA GLY A 33 -13.28 -3.20 -6.30
C GLY A 33 -12.50 -1.96 -5.94
N ILE A 34 -11.21 -2.12 -5.63
CA ILE A 34 -10.29 -1.02 -5.36
C ILE A 34 -9.17 -1.17 -6.38
N GLU A 35 -8.98 -0.14 -7.19
CA GLU A 35 -7.88 -0.01 -8.12
C GLU A 35 -6.98 1.09 -7.59
N ALA A 36 -5.73 0.75 -7.34
CA ALA A 36 -4.71 1.63 -6.81
C ALA A 36 -3.36 1.24 -7.41
N PRO A 37 -2.42 2.19 -7.57
CA PRO A 37 -1.06 1.90 -8.01
C PRO A 37 -0.32 1.05 -6.98
N GLY A 38 0.71 0.33 -7.42
CA GLY A 38 1.47 -0.61 -6.57
C GLY A 38 2.15 0.03 -5.37
N ASP A 39 2.38 1.34 -5.39
CA ASP A 39 2.95 2.11 -4.27
C ASP A 39 1.97 2.24 -3.09
N ILE A 40 0.66 2.06 -3.34
CA ILE A 40 -0.39 2.20 -2.34
C ILE A 40 -0.86 0.81 -1.91
N ARG A 41 -0.54 0.44 -0.67
CA ARG A 41 -0.98 -0.84 -0.10
C ARG A 41 -2.48 -0.81 0.20
N VAL A 42 -3.21 -1.79 -0.32
CA VAL A 42 -4.64 -2.00 -0.07
C VAL A 42 -4.81 -3.20 0.85
N ILE A 43 -5.21 -2.95 2.08
CA ILE A 43 -5.32 -3.96 3.13
C ILE A 43 -6.75 -3.94 3.69
N ARG A 44 -7.24 -5.10 4.12
CA ARG A 44 -8.55 -5.19 4.77
C ARG A 44 -8.43 -4.65 6.20
N GLY A 45 -9.43 -3.88 6.63
CA GLY A 45 -9.36 -3.13 7.89
C GLY A 45 -9.06 -4.00 9.12
N GLU A 46 -9.55 -5.23 9.13
CA GLU A 46 -9.30 -6.20 10.20
C GLU A 46 -7.84 -6.66 10.32
N LEU A 47 -7.05 -6.53 9.24
CA LEU A 47 -5.63 -6.94 9.24
C LEU A 47 -4.68 -5.81 9.65
N LEU A 48 -5.16 -4.55 9.68
CA LEU A 48 -4.35 -3.38 10.00
C LEU A 48 -3.77 -3.43 11.42
N GLU A 49 -4.44 -4.10 12.35
CA GLU A 49 -4.02 -4.11 13.77
C GLU A 49 -2.78 -4.99 14.02
N THR A 50 -2.48 -5.92 13.11
CA THR A 50 -1.31 -6.81 13.21
C THR A 50 -0.02 -6.14 12.72
N GLU A 51 -0.11 -5.14 11.85
CA GLU A 51 1.07 -4.58 11.14
C GLU A 51 1.58 -3.24 11.69
N LYS A 52 0.83 -2.55 12.56
CA LYS A 52 1.26 -1.27 13.17
C LYS A 52 2.54 -1.38 14.04
N GLN A 53 3.07 -2.58 14.26
CA GLN A 53 4.32 -2.79 14.99
C GLN A 53 5.56 -2.87 14.09
N THR A 54 5.45 -2.80 12.76
CA THR A 54 6.61 -3.06 11.86
C THR A 54 6.84 -1.96 10.82
N GLU A 55 6.54 -0.70 11.15
CA GLU A 55 6.99 0.47 10.39
C GLU A 55 8.09 1.22 11.16
N VAL A 56 9.14 0.48 11.54
CA VAL A 56 10.49 1.04 11.51
C VAL A 56 11.18 0.39 10.33
N VAL A 57 11.47 1.19 9.29
CA VAL A 57 12.73 1.27 8.54
C VAL A 57 12.41 1.94 7.19
N GLU A 58 12.36 3.27 7.20
CA GLU A 58 13.02 4.05 6.16
C GLU A 58 14.46 4.24 6.67
N THR A 59 15.54 3.84 5.99
CA THR A 59 16.12 4.63 4.89
C THR A 59 17.30 3.82 4.29
N PRO A 60 17.51 3.83 2.96
CA PRO A 60 18.72 3.29 2.33
C PRO A 60 19.91 4.22 2.55
N ALA A 61 20.92 3.76 3.29
CA ALA A 61 22.21 4.42 3.41
C ALA A 61 23.30 3.60 2.72
N SER A 62 23.66 4.05 1.52
CA SER A 62 24.89 3.74 0.82
C SER A 62 26.10 4.25 1.60
N ALA A 63 27.00 3.36 2.05
CA ALA A 63 28.42 3.68 2.25
C ALA A 63 29.29 2.46 2.60
N GLN A 64 30.18 2.11 1.65
CA GLN A 64 31.61 1.80 1.83
C GLN A 64 32.07 0.43 2.37
N LYS A 65 32.85 -0.26 1.52
CA LYS A 65 34.31 -0.54 1.68
C LYS A 65 34.70 -2.01 1.39
N LYS A 66 35.25 -2.27 0.19
CA LYS A 66 36.28 -3.29 -0.05
C LYS A 66 37.40 -2.62 -0.83
N GLN A 67 38.37 -2.08 -0.08
CA GLN A 67 39.66 -2.72 0.23
C GLN A 67 40.59 -2.62 -0.98
N GLY A 68 41.40 -1.56 -0.93
CA GLY A 68 42.58 -1.41 -1.77
C GLY A 68 43.58 -2.52 -1.47
N LEU A 69 43.99 -3.18 -2.55
CA LEU A 69 45.36 -3.44 -2.97
C LEU A 69 46.46 -3.52 -1.88
N ASN A 70 47.01 -4.73 -1.79
CA ASN A 70 48.41 -5.12 -1.62
C ASN A 70 49.26 -4.45 -0.51
N ALA A 71 49.72 -5.29 0.41
CA ALA A 71 51.07 -5.22 0.94
C ALA A 71 51.67 -6.64 0.97
N GLN A 72 52.81 -6.78 0.31
CA GLN A 72 53.73 -7.91 0.39
C GLN A 72 54.19 -8.15 1.83
N CYS A 73 54.31 -9.42 2.23
CA CYS A 73 55.24 -9.82 3.28
C CYS A 73 56.22 -10.83 2.67
N ALA A 74 57.50 -10.57 2.97
CA ALA A 74 58.70 -11.25 2.53
C ALA A 74 58.88 -12.64 3.12
#